data_AF-A0A8S3RES3-F1
#
_entry.id   AF-A0A8S3RES3-F1
#
_cell.length_a   1.000
_cell.length_b   1.000
_cell.length_c   1.000
_cell.angle_alpha   90.00
_cell.angle_beta   90.00
_cell.angle_gamma   90.00
#
_symmetry.space_group_name_H-M   'P 1'
#
loop_
_entity.id
_entity.type
_entity.pdbx_description
1 polymer ?
#
loop_
_entity_poly.entity_id
_entity_poly.type
_entity_poly.pdbx_seq_one_letter_code
_entity_poly.pdbx_strand_id
1 'polypeptide(L)'
;MALSSEKICGSCDVQHITEADIVWCTTCDEGLCSTCLGHQARHAKKSVNMLDIKRGFGEIGKTLEKLQHNRQQNIDTIKDDKKTISITIRALKERLTKRLDEMEAKILTALDTNVSINLSELNQLVSKVQEKKQSLEHTRKTIKQVKEGLSDVQVFLFTKDLKVKLREHGGKKRAQIVVPTTAIRDIDKIQLKLEQKIQLKEGRYAGCIIVPGGRMVFALFNKDQVSVHRNDGHSQHSTSIDVGRYPYDLAVINNNTVAVSCRDSRSINIVNIDKGVVSQNIDVGGRCHGLSYYNDKLYVLVQNKEIHSFNLDGKFVKKSGFTFLQKMVT
;
A
#
# COMPACT_ATOMS: atom_id res chain seq x y z
N MET A 1 75.39 -87.69 4.21
CA MET A 1 75.65 -86.72 3.13
C MET A 1 74.99 -87.26 1.87
N ALA A 2 73.79 -86.77 1.55
CA ALA A 2 73.13 -87.03 0.28
C ALA A 2 73.28 -85.77 -0.57
N LEU A 3 74.01 -85.87 -1.68
CA LEU A 3 74.21 -84.79 -2.64
C LEU A 3 72.88 -84.52 -3.35
N SER A 4 72.35 -83.31 -3.14
CA SER A 4 71.17 -82.80 -3.84
C SER A 4 71.50 -82.65 -5.33
N SER A 5 70.67 -83.25 -6.19
CA SER A 5 70.74 -83.06 -7.63
C SER A 5 70.53 -81.59 -8.00
N GLU A 6 71.56 -80.96 -8.57
CA GLU A 6 71.51 -79.60 -9.11
C GLU A 6 70.49 -79.53 -10.26
N LYS A 7 69.53 -78.61 -10.18
CA LYS A 7 68.57 -78.34 -11.25
C LYS A 7 69.08 -77.17 -12.09
N ILE A 8 69.15 -77.39 -13.39
CA ILE A 8 69.47 -76.37 -14.39
C ILE A 8 68.14 -75.77 -14.89
N CYS A 9 68.05 -74.45 -14.97
CA CYS A 9 66.86 -73.77 -15.48
C CYS A 9 66.74 -73.97 -17.00
N GLY A 10 65.75 -74.76 -17.44
CA GLY A 10 65.58 -75.14 -18.85
C GLY A 10 65.19 -74.01 -19.82
N SER A 11 65.11 -72.76 -19.37
CA SER A 11 64.86 -71.60 -20.25
C SER A 11 66.11 -70.76 -20.53
N CYS A 12 67.18 -70.89 -19.74
CA CYS A 12 68.42 -70.12 -19.92
C CYS A 12 69.69 -70.96 -19.88
N ASP A 13 69.63 -72.25 -19.51
CA ASP A 13 70.77 -73.17 -19.41
C ASP A 13 71.92 -72.67 -18.51
N VAL A 14 71.62 -71.84 -17.50
CA VAL A 14 72.59 -71.39 -16.50
C VAL A 14 72.23 -71.88 -15.10
N GLN A 15 73.24 -72.25 -14.33
CA GLN A 15 73.16 -72.58 -12.90
C GLN A 15 72.97 -71.31 -12.07
N HIS A 16 71.94 -71.26 -11.23
CA HIS A 16 71.66 -70.10 -10.38
C HIS A 16 71.97 -70.41 -8.90
N ILE A 17 72.71 -69.51 -8.25
CA ILE A 17 72.87 -69.47 -6.79
C ILE A 17 71.87 -68.44 -6.28
N THR A 18 70.95 -68.84 -5.41
CA THR A 18 69.91 -67.97 -4.87
C THR A 18 70.36 -67.32 -3.56
N GLU A 19 70.42 -65.98 -3.54
CA GLU A 19 70.40 -65.18 -2.30
C GLU A 19 69.04 -64.49 -2.14
N ALA A 20 68.67 -64.21 -0.89
CA ALA A 20 67.30 -64.27 -0.36
C ALA A 20 66.32 -63.12 -0.72
N ASP A 21 66.65 -62.18 -1.60
CA ASP A 21 65.83 -60.97 -1.82
C ASP A 21 65.29 -60.81 -3.26
N ILE A 22 65.00 -61.91 -3.96
CA ILE A 22 64.69 -61.89 -5.39
C ILE A 22 63.23 -62.22 -5.67
N VAL A 23 62.57 -61.39 -6.51
CA VAL A 23 61.20 -61.59 -7.03
C VAL A 23 61.09 -62.94 -7.74
N TRP A 24 60.05 -63.71 -7.40
CA TRP A 24 59.89 -65.12 -7.77
C TRP A 24 59.11 -65.28 -9.08
N CYS A 25 59.50 -66.25 -9.90
CA CYS A 25 58.73 -66.66 -11.08
C CYS A 25 57.59 -67.60 -10.68
N THR A 26 56.32 -67.22 -10.87
CA THR A 26 55.15 -68.02 -10.44
C THR A 26 55.00 -69.39 -11.12
N THR A 27 55.77 -69.66 -12.18
CA THR A 27 55.73 -70.94 -12.89
C THR A 27 56.79 -71.93 -12.40
N CYS A 28 57.87 -71.46 -11.77
CA CYS A 28 58.97 -72.33 -11.33
C CYS A 28 59.52 -72.04 -9.92
N ASP A 29 59.00 -71.04 -9.21
CA ASP A 29 59.29 -70.74 -7.81
C ASP A 29 60.79 -70.55 -7.50
N GLU A 30 61.52 -69.90 -8.43
CA GLU A 30 62.94 -69.53 -8.25
C GLU A 30 63.13 -68.01 -8.42
N GLY A 31 64.12 -67.46 -7.71
CA GLY A 31 64.51 -66.05 -7.76
C GLY A 31 65.02 -65.63 -9.13
N LEU A 32 64.36 -64.65 -9.76
CA LEU A 32 64.72 -64.11 -11.08
C LEU A 32 66.09 -63.42 -11.07
N CYS A 33 67.10 -64.00 -11.72
CA CYS A 33 68.34 -63.28 -12.05
C CYS A 33 68.05 -62.04 -12.94
N SER A 34 68.97 -61.06 -13.00
CA SER A 34 68.78 -59.81 -13.76
C SER A 34 68.35 -60.02 -15.23
N THR A 35 68.81 -61.10 -15.86
CA THR A 35 68.41 -61.52 -17.21
C THR A 35 66.95 -61.97 -17.28
N CYS A 36 66.51 -62.76 -16.29
CA CYS A 36 65.13 -63.23 -16.17
C CYS A 36 64.15 -62.10 -15.78
N LEU A 37 64.62 -61.13 -14.98
CA LEU A 37 63.88 -59.90 -14.71
C LEU A 37 63.61 -59.10 -15.99
N GLY A 38 64.61 -59.03 -16.88
CA GLY A 38 64.47 -58.47 -18.22
C GLY A 38 63.54 -59.29 -19.14
N HIS A 39 63.41 -60.61 -18.94
CA HIS A 39 62.47 -61.45 -19.69
C HIS A 39 61.03 -61.27 -19.20
N GLN A 40 60.80 -61.31 -17.88
CA GLN A 40 59.51 -61.04 -17.24
C GLN A 40 59.03 -59.62 -17.56
N ALA A 41 59.89 -58.60 -17.53
CA ALA A 41 59.53 -57.25 -17.94
C ALA A 41 59.14 -57.17 -19.42
N ARG A 42 59.78 -57.96 -20.31
CA ARG A 42 59.39 -58.05 -21.73
C ARG A 42 58.05 -58.77 -21.92
N HIS A 43 57.79 -59.83 -21.15
CA HIS A 43 56.53 -60.57 -21.18
C HIS A 43 55.38 -59.74 -20.60
N ALA A 44 55.59 -59.07 -19.46
CA ALA A 44 54.63 -58.16 -18.84
C ALA A 44 54.30 -56.98 -19.76
N LYS A 45 55.30 -56.35 -20.42
CA LYS A 45 55.07 -55.30 -21.43
C LYS A 45 54.23 -55.74 -22.63
N LYS A 46 54.30 -57.03 -22.98
CA LYS A 46 53.51 -57.64 -24.07
C LYS A 46 52.23 -58.32 -23.58
N SER A 47 52.00 -58.37 -22.27
CA SER A 47 50.81 -59.01 -21.70
C SER A 47 49.55 -58.23 -22.11
N VAL A 48 48.47 -58.96 -22.31
CA VAL A 48 47.15 -58.38 -22.64
C VAL A 48 46.75 -57.34 -21.60
N ASN A 49 46.94 -57.66 -20.31
CA ASN A 49 46.66 -56.76 -19.19
C ASN A 49 47.42 -55.43 -19.31
N MET A 50 48.72 -55.45 -19.65
CA MET A 50 49.50 -54.22 -19.78
C MET A 50 49.10 -53.40 -21.00
N LEU A 51 48.72 -54.05 -22.11
CA LEU A 51 48.21 -53.37 -23.30
C LEU A 51 46.84 -52.74 -23.05
N ASP A 52 45.96 -53.40 -22.29
CA ASP A 52 44.66 -52.87 -21.90
C ASP A 52 44.79 -51.72 -20.90
N ILE A 53 45.70 -51.81 -19.94
CA ILE A 53 46.05 -50.69 -19.05
C ILE A 53 46.55 -49.50 -19.87
N LYS A 54 47.46 -49.71 -20.83
CA LYS A 54 47.97 -48.65 -21.71
C LYS A 54 46.85 -48.01 -22.54
N ARG A 55 45.90 -48.82 -23.04
CA ARG A 55 44.72 -48.34 -23.78
C ARG A 55 43.81 -47.52 -22.87
N GLY A 56 43.51 -48.02 -21.68
CA GLY A 56 42.69 -47.34 -20.67
C GLY A 56 43.27 -45.98 -20.26
N PHE A 57 44.58 -45.91 -20.01
CA PHE A 57 45.25 -44.63 -19.76
C PHE A 57 45.18 -43.68 -20.97
N GLY A 58 45.26 -44.20 -22.20
CA GLY A 58 45.07 -43.40 -23.41
C GLY A 58 43.65 -42.83 -23.55
N GLU A 59 42.63 -43.60 -23.21
CA GLU A 59 41.22 -43.16 -23.21
C GLU A 59 40.93 -42.14 -22.11
N ILE A 60 41.50 -42.35 -20.91
CA ILE A 60 41.44 -41.37 -19.82
C ILE A 60 42.09 -40.05 -20.25
N GLY A 61 43.27 -40.11 -20.88
CA GLY A 61 43.96 -38.92 -21.41
C GLY A 61 43.10 -38.12 -22.38
N LYS A 62 42.51 -38.79 -23.39
CA LYS A 62 41.59 -38.14 -24.34
C LYS A 62 40.35 -37.54 -23.66
N THR A 63 39.85 -38.19 -22.61
CA THR A 63 38.69 -37.69 -21.85
C THR A 63 39.06 -36.44 -21.07
N LEU A 64 40.24 -36.41 -20.44
CA LEU A 64 40.76 -35.25 -19.73
C LEU A 64 40.98 -34.05 -20.68
N GLU A 65 41.53 -34.28 -21.87
CA GLU A 65 41.69 -33.24 -22.89
C GLU A 65 40.34 -32.64 -23.32
N LYS A 66 39.33 -33.48 -23.56
CA LYS A 66 37.97 -33.02 -23.86
C LYS A 66 37.37 -32.22 -22.71
N LEU A 67 37.54 -32.67 -21.47
CA LEU A 67 37.05 -31.95 -20.29
C LEU A 67 37.75 -30.59 -20.13
N GLN A 68 39.06 -30.53 -20.39
CA GLN A 68 39.82 -29.27 -20.36
C GLN A 68 39.34 -28.31 -21.46
N HIS A 69 39.10 -28.82 -22.67
CA HIS A 69 38.57 -28.02 -23.78
C HIS A 69 37.17 -27.48 -23.47
N ASN A 70 36.25 -28.34 -23.02
CA ASN A 70 34.89 -27.94 -22.65
C ASN A 70 34.89 -26.93 -21.50
N ARG A 71 35.77 -27.11 -20.50
CA ARG A 71 35.95 -26.14 -19.41
C ARG A 71 36.39 -24.79 -19.94
N GLN A 72 37.33 -24.75 -20.89
CA GLN A 72 37.81 -23.51 -21.47
C GLN A 72 36.71 -22.81 -22.27
N GLN A 73 35.95 -23.55 -23.09
CA GLN A 73 34.79 -23.03 -23.81
C GLN A 73 33.75 -22.41 -22.85
N ASN A 74 33.39 -23.13 -21.78
CA ASN A 74 32.45 -22.62 -20.78
C ASN A 74 32.94 -21.34 -20.11
N ILE A 75 34.25 -21.24 -19.79
CA ILE A 75 34.84 -20.01 -19.22
C ILE A 75 34.70 -18.85 -20.20
N ASP A 76 34.94 -19.08 -21.48
CA ASP A 76 34.87 -18.02 -22.49
C ASP A 76 33.42 -17.58 -22.74
N THR A 77 32.47 -18.52 -22.79
CA THR A 77 31.03 -18.20 -22.83
C THR A 77 30.60 -17.36 -21.62
N ILE A 78 30.99 -17.75 -20.40
CA ILE A 78 30.66 -16.98 -19.19
C ILE A 78 31.25 -15.57 -19.24
N LYS A 79 32.46 -15.39 -19.78
CA LYS A 79 33.08 -14.06 -19.94
C LYS A 79 32.31 -13.21 -20.94
N ASP A 80 31.86 -13.78 -22.04
CA ASP A 80 31.12 -13.04 -23.07
C ASP A 80 29.69 -12.70 -22.60
N ASP A 81 29.04 -13.61 -21.88
CA ASP A 81 27.76 -13.33 -21.20
C ASP A 81 27.92 -12.19 -20.20
N LYS A 82 28.98 -12.20 -19.38
CA LYS A 82 29.27 -11.11 -18.43
C LYS A 82 29.43 -9.76 -19.13
N LYS A 83 30.14 -9.71 -20.26
CA LYS A 83 30.28 -8.48 -21.05
C LYS A 83 28.93 -8.01 -21.59
N THR A 84 28.15 -8.93 -22.16
CA THR A 84 26.82 -8.65 -22.72
C THR A 84 25.90 -8.09 -21.65
N ILE A 85 25.80 -8.76 -20.50
CA ILE A 85 25.00 -8.31 -19.35
C ILE A 85 25.46 -6.92 -18.88
N SER A 86 26.77 -6.66 -18.82
CA SER A 86 27.30 -5.36 -18.41
C SER A 86 26.91 -4.23 -19.37
N ILE A 87 26.91 -4.50 -20.69
CA ILE A 87 26.46 -3.55 -21.72
C ILE A 87 24.96 -3.30 -21.57
N THR A 88 24.15 -4.35 -21.40
CA THR A 88 22.70 -4.23 -21.21
C THR A 88 22.36 -3.42 -19.97
N ILE A 89 23.05 -3.66 -18.85
CA ILE A 89 22.86 -2.88 -17.61
C ILE A 89 23.18 -1.41 -17.83
N ARG A 90 24.26 -1.08 -18.55
CA ARG A 90 24.62 0.31 -18.86
C ARG A 90 23.54 0.99 -19.70
N ALA A 91 23.08 0.32 -20.77
CA ALA A 91 22.02 0.85 -21.63
C ALA A 91 20.69 1.04 -20.88
N LEU A 92 20.35 0.13 -19.96
CA LEU A 92 19.16 0.28 -19.11
C LEU A 92 19.29 1.47 -18.16
N LYS A 93 20.46 1.69 -17.55
CA LYS A 93 20.72 2.86 -16.71
C LYS A 93 20.53 4.16 -17.49
N GLU A 94 21.12 4.27 -18.67
CA GLU A 94 20.97 5.45 -19.53
C GLU A 94 19.51 5.73 -19.91
N ARG A 95 18.74 4.69 -20.25
CA ARG A 95 17.31 4.81 -20.52
C ARG A 95 16.51 5.26 -19.30
N LEU A 96 16.83 4.75 -18.11
CA LEU A 96 16.17 5.14 -16.87
C LEU A 96 16.45 6.60 -16.52
N THR A 97 17.72 7.03 -16.59
CA THR A 97 18.10 8.43 -16.36
C THR A 97 17.37 9.35 -17.33
N LYS A 98 17.37 9.04 -18.63
CA LYS A 98 16.63 9.83 -19.63
C LYS A 98 15.14 9.96 -19.30
N ARG A 99 14.48 8.87 -18.88
CA ARG A 99 13.06 8.92 -18.50
C ARG A 99 12.82 9.73 -17.23
N LEU A 100 13.74 9.71 -16.27
CA LEU A 100 13.66 10.55 -15.08
C LEU A 100 13.77 12.03 -15.45
N ASP A 101 14.73 12.40 -16.30
CA ASP A 101 14.90 13.78 -16.77
C ASP A 101 13.65 14.26 -17.55
N GLU A 102 13.08 13.40 -18.41
CA GLU A 102 11.84 13.70 -19.13
C GLU A 102 10.63 13.87 -18.18
N MET A 103 10.57 13.08 -17.10
CA MET A 103 9.52 13.21 -16.08
C MET A 103 9.68 14.49 -15.27
N GLU A 104 10.91 14.83 -14.88
CA GLU A 104 11.23 16.06 -14.16
C GLU A 104 10.84 17.29 -14.98
N ALA A 105 11.25 17.35 -16.25
CA ALA A 105 10.91 18.45 -17.15
C ALA A 105 9.38 18.62 -17.33
N LYS A 106 8.63 17.51 -17.42
CA LYS A 106 7.16 17.55 -17.50
C LYS A 106 6.53 18.07 -16.21
N ILE A 107 7.02 17.64 -15.06
CA ILE A 107 6.52 18.09 -13.76
C ILE A 107 6.78 19.59 -13.57
N LEU A 108 7.98 20.06 -13.88
CA LEU A 108 8.33 21.49 -13.80
C LEU A 108 7.45 22.33 -14.73
N THR A 109 7.26 21.91 -15.97
CA THR A 109 6.38 22.62 -16.93
C THR A 109 4.93 22.68 -16.44
N ALA A 110 4.41 21.58 -15.88
CA ALA A 110 3.06 21.53 -15.33
C ALA A 110 2.93 22.44 -14.09
N LEU A 111 3.96 22.49 -13.24
CA LEU A 111 4.01 23.37 -12.08
C LEU A 111 3.99 24.84 -12.49
N ASP A 112 4.82 25.25 -13.45
CA ASP A 112 4.87 26.62 -13.95
C ASP A 112 3.53 27.05 -14.58
N THR A 113 2.90 26.15 -15.32
CA THR A 113 1.57 26.38 -15.91
C THR A 113 0.53 26.61 -14.82
N ASN A 114 0.50 25.76 -13.79
CA ASN A 114 -0.43 25.90 -12.67
C ASN A 114 -0.18 27.18 -11.86
N VAL A 115 1.08 27.54 -11.63
CA VAL A 115 1.45 28.79 -10.95
C VAL A 115 0.94 30.00 -11.75
N SER A 116 1.13 29.99 -13.08
CA SER A 116 0.65 31.06 -13.96
C SER A 116 -0.88 31.19 -13.94
N ILE A 117 -1.61 30.07 -14.02
CA ILE A 117 -3.08 30.06 -13.92
C ILE A 117 -3.54 30.62 -12.59
N ASN A 118 -3.00 30.12 -11.48
CA ASN A 118 -3.39 30.55 -10.13
C ASN A 118 -3.08 32.04 -9.90
N LEU A 119 -1.94 32.53 -10.38
CA LEU A 119 -1.58 33.95 -10.30
C LEU A 119 -2.56 34.82 -11.10
N SER A 120 -2.97 34.37 -12.28
CA SER A 120 -3.98 35.07 -13.10
C SER A 120 -5.33 35.15 -12.38
N GLU A 121 -5.82 34.04 -11.83
CA GLU A 121 -7.08 34.00 -11.07
C GLU A 121 -7.02 34.86 -9.81
N LEU A 122 -5.91 34.81 -9.08
CA LEU A 122 -5.71 35.61 -7.88
C LEU A 122 -5.70 37.11 -8.23
N ASN A 123 -5.05 37.51 -9.31
CA ASN A 123 -5.06 38.89 -9.79
C ASN A 123 -6.46 39.35 -10.20
N GLN A 124 -7.26 38.49 -10.83
CA GLN A 124 -8.67 38.81 -11.14
C GLN A 124 -9.51 39.00 -9.88
N LEU A 125 -9.34 38.15 -8.86
CA LEU A 125 -10.03 38.29 -7.58
C LEU A 125 -9.62 39.57 -6.85
N VAL A 126 -8.33 39.91 -6.85
CA VAL A 126 -7.82 41.16 -6.27
C VAL A 126 -8.44 42.37 -6.97
N SER A 127 -8.54 42.37 -8.31
CA SER A 127 -9.21 43.45 -9.07
C SER A 127 -10.67 43.62 -8.64
N LYS A 128 -11.43 42.51 -8.58
CA LYS A 128 -12.85 42.54 -8.16
C LYS A 128 -13.02 43.06 -6.72
N VAL A 129 -12.11 42.72 -5.82
CA VAL A 129 -12.12 43.23 -4.43
C VAL A 129 -11.82 44.72 -4.42
N GLN A 130 -10.86 45.18 -5.22
CA GLN A 130 -10.50 46.60 -5.34
C GLN A 130 -11.65 47.45 -5.90
N GLU A 131 -12.33 46.97 -6.94
CA GLU A 131 -13.53 47.59 -7.51
C GLU A 131 -14.65 47.72 -6.45
N LYS A 132 -14.92 46.64 -5.70
CA LYS A 132 -15.91 46.66 -4.61
C LYS A 132 -15.51 47.63 -3.50
N LYS A 133 -14.22 47.71 -3.15
CA LYS A 133 -13.72 48.66 -2.16
C LYS A 133 -13.98 50.11 -2.61
N GLN A 134 -13.68 50.44 -3.87
CA GLN A 134 -13.92 51.77 -4.43
C GLN A 134 -15.42 52.12 -4.43
N SER A 135 -16.29 51.18 -4.82
CA SER A 135 -17.75 51.36 -4.76
C SER A 135 -18.26 51.62 -3.34
N LEU A 136 -17.74 50.88 -2.34
CA LEU A 136 -18.07 51.09 -0.93
C LEU A 136 -17.59 52.46 -0.42
N GLU A 137 -16.38 52.88 -0.78
CA GLU A 137 -15.86 54.20 -0.42
C GLU A 137 -16.69 55.34 -1.04
N HIS A 138 -17.10 55.18 -2.30
CA HIS A 138 -18.01 56.12 -2.96
C HIS A 138 -19.36 56.20 -2.22
N THR A 139 -19.99 55.05 -1.97
CA THR A 139 -21.26 54.97 -1.23
C THR A 139 -21.15 55.62 0.15
N ARG A 140 -20.03 55.40 0.86
CA ARG A 140 -19.77 56.03 2.17
C ARG A 140 -19.69 57.55 2.08
N LYS A 141 -19.04 58.10 1.04
CA LYS A 141 -18.99 59.56 0.80
C LYS A 141 -20.38 60.12 0.53
N THR A 142 -21.19 59.47 -0.29
CA THR A 142 -22.56 59.91 -0.59
C THR A 142 -23.45 59.91 0.66
N ILE A 143 -23.37 58.87 1.51
CA ILE A 143 -24.11 58.82 2.78
C ILE A 143 -23.73 60.00 3.68
N LYS A 144 -22.45 60.36 3.75
CA LYS A 144 -21.98 61.50 4.55
C LYS A 144 -22.58 62.81 4.04
N GLN A 145 -22.57 63.04 2.73
CA GLN A 145 -23.15 64.23 2.10
C GLN A 145 -24.66 64.35 2.34
N VAL A 146 -25.39 63.23 2.24
CA VAL A 146 -26.83 63.16 2.50
C VAL A 146 -27.16 63.52 3.95
N LYS A 147 -26.36 63.05 4.90
CA LYS A 147 -26.56 63.33 6.33
C LYS A 147 -26.40 64.81 6.68
N GLU A 148 -25.55 65.53 5.95
CA GLU A 148 -25.14 66.91 6.27
C GLU A 148 -25.99 67.98 5.55
N GLY A 149 -26.80 67.63 4.53
CA GLY A 149 -27.42 68.66 3.67
C GLY A 149 -28.81 68.38 3.07
N LEU A 150 -29.52 67.33 3.49
CA LEU A 150 -30.84 66.98 2.92
C LEU A 150 -31.98 67.09 3.93
N SER A 151 -33.17 67.41 3.44
CA SER A 151 -34.40 67.39 4.24
C SER A 151 -34.83 65.96 4.60
N ASP A 152 -35.63 65.79 5.65
CA ASP A 152 -36.05 64.47 6.16
C ASP A 152 -36.70 63.56 5.10
N VAL A 153 -37.47 64.15 4.18
CA VAL A 153 -38.11 63.44 3.06
C VAL A 153 -37.08 62.92 2.06
N GLN A 154 -36.04 63.71 1.77
CA GLN A 154 -34.95 63.32 0.86
C GLN A 154 -34.06 62.24 1.50
N VAL A 155 -33.81 62.31 2.80
CA VAL A 155 -33.11 61.26 3.57
C VAL A 155 -33.90 59.94 3.52
N PHE A 156 -35.22 59.99 3.67
CA PHE A 156 -36.09 58.80 3.60
C PHE A 156 -36.04 58.13 2.21
N LEU A 157 -36.20 58.89 1.13
CA LEU A 157 -36.14 58.38 -0.24
C LEU A 157 -34.76 57.80 -0.57
N PHE A 158 -33.68 58.48 -0.16
CA PHE A 158 -32.32 57.99 -0.33
C PHE A 158 -32.07 56.69 0.44
N THR A 159 -32.58 56.58 1.68
CA THR A 159 -32.46 55.36 2.50
C THR A 159 -33.17 54.16 1.86
N LYS A 160 -34.29 54.40 1.16
CA LYS A 160 -35.02 53.36 0.41
C LYS A 160 -34.22 52.87 -0.80
N ASP A 161 -33.65 53.78 -1.59
CA ASP A 161 -32.80 53.45 -2.75
C ASP A 161 -31.53 52.69 -2.31
N LEU A 162 -30.90 53.13 -1.23
CA LEU A 162 -29.69 52.51 -0.70
C LEU A 162 -29.94 51.10 -0.14
N LYS A 163 -31.14 50.83 0.40
CA LYS A 163 -31.58 49.48 0.79
C LYS A 163 -31.74 48.53 -0.41
N VAL A 164 -32.12 49.04 -1.58
CA VAL A 164 -32.20 48.23 -2.81
C VAL A 164 -30.79 47.89 -3.29
N LYS A 165 -29.90 48.88 -3.40
CA LYS A 165 -28.48 48.68 -3.78
C LYS A 165 -27.72 47.76 -2.82
N LEU A 166 -27.96 47.86 -1.51
CA LEU A 166 -27.42 46.94 -0.50
C LEU A 166 -27.89 45.50 -0.67
N ARG A 167 -29.12 45.27 -1.16
CA ARG A 167 -29.62 43.91 -1.44
C ARG A 167 -29.00 43.32 -2.69
N GLU A 168 -28.72 44.15 -3.70
CA GLU A 168 -28.02 43.75 -4.92
C GLU A 168 -26.55 43.39 -4.64
N HIS A 169 -25.89 44.13 -3.74
CA HIS A 169 -24.49 43.86 -3.35
C HIS A 169 -24.35 42.80 -2.25
N GLY A 170 -25.38 42.64 -1.40
CA GLY A 170 -25.39 41.81 -0.20
C GLY A 170 -26.37 40.63 -0.29
N GLY A 171 -26.57 40.06 -1.49
CA GLY A 171 -27.30 38.80 -1.64
C GLY A 171 -26.82 37.80 -0.59
N LYS A 172 -27.76 37.21 0.15
CA LYS A 172 -27.55 36.30 1.29
C LYS A 172 -26.76 35.03 0.92
N LYS A 173 -25.51 35.16 0.51
CA LYS A 173 -24.57 34.06 0.33
C LYS A 173 -23.49 34.22 1.38
N ARG A 174 -23.67 33.47 2.46
CA ARG A 174 -22.58 33.14 3.38
C ARG A 174 -21.54 32.36 2.58
N ALA A 175 -20.51 33.04 2.09
CA ALA A 175 -19.34 32.37 1.55
C ALA A 175 -18.48 31.94 2.75
N GLN A 176 -18.54 30.67 3.12
CA GLN A 176 -17.46 30.04 3.86
C GLN A 176 -16.30 29.88 2.88
N ILE A 177 -15.24 30.65 3.07
CA ILE A 177 -13.98 30.41 2.40
C ILE A 177 -13.25 29.36 3.25
N VAL A 178 -13.24 28.12 2.79
CA VAL A 178 -12.33 27.09 3.30
C VAL A 178 -11.08 27.20 2.44
N VAL A 179 -9.99 27.70 3.02
CA VAL A 179 -8.67 27.72 2.38
C VAL A 179 -7.98 26.41 2.75
N PRO A 180 -7.77 25.46 1.82
CA PRO A 180 -7.00 24.26 2.11
C PRO A 180 -5.52 24.63 2.26
N THR A 181 -4.87 24.13 3.31
CA THR A 181 -3.43 24.29 3.58
C THR A 181 -2.55 23.35 2.75
N THR A 182 -3.13 22.63 1.77
CA THR A 182 -2.42 21.71 0.88
C THR A 182 -2.93 21.84 -0.55
N ALA A 183 -2.05 21.62 -1.53
CA ALA A 183 -2.33 21.68 -2.96
C ALA A 183 -3.62 20.92 -3.32
N ILE A 184 -4.55 21.62 -3.98
CA ILE A 184 -5.81 21.07 -4.47
C ILE A 184 -5.45 20.04 -5.55
N ARG A 185 -5.74 18.76 -5.30
CA ARG A 185 -5.75 17.76 -6.37
C ARG A 185 -6.90 18.13 -7.31
N ASP A 186 -6.68 18.11 -8.64
CA ASP A 186 -7.73 18.28 -9.65
C ASP A 186 -8.90 17.31 -9.37
N ILE A 187 -9.94 17.78 -8.67
CA ILE A 187 -11.14 17.00 -8.37
C ILE A 187 -11.82 16.59 -9.69
N ASP A 188 -11.63 17.38 -10.74
CA ASP A 188 -12.17 17.18 -12.09
C ASP A 188 -11.66 15.90 -12.78
N LYS A 189 -10.62 15.25 -12.24
CA LYS A 189 -10.08 13.97 -12.74
C LYS A 189 -10.53 12.75 -11.92
N ILE A 190 -11.34 12.92 -10.87
CA ILE A 190 -11.84 11.78 -10.09
C ILE A 190 -12.94 11.07 -10.89
N GLN A 191 -12.57 9.99 -11.57
CA GLN A 191 -13.52 9.08 -12.17
C GLN A 191 -13.93 8.04 -11.11
N LEU A 192 -15.14 8.20 -10.57
CA LEU A 192 -15.73 7.19 -9.69
C LEU A 192 -16.24 6.03 -10.56
N LYS A 193 -15.64 4.86 -10.39
CA LYS A 193 -16.15 3.61 -10.96
C LYS A 193 -16.89 2.84 -9.88
N LEU A 194 -18.08 2.36 -10.20
CA LEU A 194 -18.78 1.42 -9.32
C LEU A 194 -17.98 0.10 -9.29
N GLU A 195 -17.28 -0.16 -8.20
CA GLU A 195 -16.56 -1.42 -8.01
C GLU A 195 -17.48 -2.55 -7.57
N GLN A 196 -18.44 -2.25 -6.71
CA GLN A 196 -19.29 -3.27 -6.10
C GLN A 196 -20.69 -2.74 -5.81
N LYS A 197 -21.71 -3.54 -6.14
CA LYS A 197 -23.10 -3.30 -5.77
C LYS A 197 -23.50 -4.28 -4.68
N ILE A 198 -23.74 -3.79 -3.48
CA ILE A 198 -24.15 -4.60 -2.35
C ILE A 198 -25.67 -4.58 -2.28
N GLN A 199 -26.29 -5.74 -2.50
CA GLN A 199 -27.74 -5.86 -2.50
C GLN A 199 -28.25 -6.16 -1.09
N LEU A 200 -28.69 -5.12 -0.40
CA LEU A 200 -29.27 -5.22 0.93
C LEU A 200 -30.80 -5.37 0.80
N LYS A 201 -31.38 -6.40 1.44
CA LYS A 201 -32.80 -6.78 1.25
C LYS A 201 -33.77 -6.18 2.28
N GLU A 202 -33.29 -5.34 3.20
CA GLU A 202 -34.01 -5.03 4.43
C GLU A 202 -34.29 -3.55 4.68
N GLY A 203 -35.57 -3.16 4.68
CA GLY A 203 -36.01 -1.89 5.26
C GLY A 203 -35.47 -0.63 4.59
N ARG A 204 -35.60 0.50 5.29
CA ARG A 204 -35.12 1.82 4.86
C ARG A 204 -33.82 2.14 5.59
N TYR A 205 -32.72 2.25 4.86
CA TYR A 205 -31.41 2.64 5.41
C TYR A 205 -31.37 4.15 5.64
N ALA A 206 -31.10 4.60 6.86
CA ALA A 206 -30.97 6.03 7.19
C ALA A 206 -29.52 6.47 7.37
N GLY A 207 -28.69 5.60 7.94
CA GLY A 207 -27.27 5.86 8.17
C GLY A 207 -26.45 4.61 7.85
N CYS A 208 -25.21 4.82 7.42
CA CYS A 208 -24.24 3.76 7.20
C CYS A 208 -22.86 4.19 7.70
N ILE A 209 -22.10 3.23 8.24
CA ILE A 209 -20.71 3.48 8.64
C ILE A 209 -19.87 2.23 8.39
N ILE A 210 -18.59 2.43 8.11
CA ILE A 210 -17.60 1.36 8.04
C ILE A 210 -16.80 1.39 9.33
N VAL A 211 -16.87 0.33 10.12
CA VAL A 211 -16.06 0.18 11.34
C VAL A 211 -14.66 -0.35 10.99
N PRO A 212 -13.64 -0.08 11.83
CA PRO A 212 -12.34 -0.71 11.69
C PRO A 212 -12.45 -2.23 11.54
N GLY A 213 -11.74 -2.81 10.57
CA GLY A 213 -11.90 -4.21 10.18
C GLY A 213 -12.84 -4.44 8.99
N GLY A 214 -13.38 -3.37 8.39
CA GLY A 214 -14.08 -3.45 7.11
C GLY A 214 -15.48 -4.06 7.22
N ARG A 215 -16.16 -3.93 8.36
CA ARG A 215 -17.59 -4.27 8.47
C ARG A 215 -18.41 -3.01 8.26
N MET A 216 -19.54 -3.14 7.58
CA MET A 216 -20.50 -2.07 7.42
C MET A 216 -21.62 -2.24 8.42
N VAL A 217 -21.99 -1.16 9.10
CA VAL A 217 -23.15 -1.12 9.98
C VAL A 217 -24.16 -0.16 9.39
N PHE A 218 -25.43 -0.58 9.33
CA PHE A 218 -26.52 0.21 8.80
C PHE A 218 -27.61 0.43 9.83
N ALA A 219 -28.17 1.64 9.87
CA ALA A 219 -29.36 1.96 10.64
C ALA A 219 -30.63 1.68 9.80
N LEU A 220 -31.43 0.71 10.23
CA LEU A 220 -32.66 0.29 9.56
C LEU A 220 -33.86 1.03 10.14
N PHE A 221 -34.12 2.21 9.59
CA PHE A 221 -35.06 3.21 10.11
C PHE A 221 -36.43 2.61 10.46
N ASN A 222 -37.07 1.87 9.56
CA ASN A 222 -38.42 1.33 9.81
C ASN A 222 -38.44 -0.04 10.52
N LYS A 223 -37.27 -0.59 10.87
CA LYS A 223 -37.16 -1.90 11.54
C LYS A 223 -36.68 -1.79 12.99
N ASP A 224 -36.39 -0.58 13.47
CA ASP A 224 -35.90 -0.33 14.84
C ASP A 224 -34.60 -1.09 15.17
N GLN A 225 -33.82 -1.39 14.13
CA GLN A 225 -32.65 -2.26 14.15
C GLN A 225 -31.42 -1.61 13.54
N VAL A 226 -30.25 -2.10 13.92
CA VAL A 226 -29.04 -1.98 13.11
C VAL A 226 -28.67 -3.33 12.50
N SER A 227 -28.18 -3.33 11.27
CA SER A 227 -27.62 -4.53 10.64
C SER A 227 -26.13 -4.39 10.41
N VAL A 228 -25.39 -5.47 10.65
CA VAL A 228 -23.93 -5.54 10.50
C VAL A 228 -23.62 -6.49 9.34
N HIS A 229 -22.90 -6.00 8.32
CA HIS A 229 -22.54 -6.75 7.12
C HIS A 229 -21.02 -6.75 6.91
N ARG A 230 -20.50 -7.80 6.27
CA ARG A 230 -19.12 -7.81 5.79
C ARG A 230 -18.99 -6.95 4.52
N ASN A 231 -17.83 -6.33 4.32
CA ASN A 231 -17.51 -5.58 3.10
C ASN A 231 -16.93 -6.48 1.99
N ASP A 232 -17.25 -7.77 2.00
CA ASP A 232 -16.84 -8.75 0.99
C ASP A 232 -17.87 -8.89 -0.16
N GLY A 233 -18.98 -8.15 -0.10
CA GLY A 233 -20.05 -8.17 -1.11
C GLY A 233 -21.12 -9.21 -0.91
N HIS A 234 -20.99 -10.09 0.10
CA HIS A 234 -21.95 -11.14 0.36
C HIS A 234 -22.99 -10.68 1.40
N SER A 235 -24.22 -10.43 0.97
CA SER A 235 -25.30 -9.95 1.85
C SER A 235 -25.86 -10.99 2.82
N GLN A 236 -25.39 -12.25 2.77
CA GLN A 236 -25.95 -13.36 3.55
C GLN A 236 -25.44 -13.44 5.01
N HIS A 237 -24.38 -12.70 5.37
CA HIS A 237 -23.83 -12.70 6.73
C HIS A 237 -24.20 -11.43 7.50
N SER A 238 -25.50 -11.21 7.72
CA SER A 238 -25.99 -10.08 8.50
C SER A 238 -26.43 -10.46 9.91
N THR A 239 -25.93 -9.73 10.90
CA THR A 239 -26.50 -9.74 12.26
C THR A 239 -27.39 -8.52 12.42
N SER A 240 -28.63 -8.70 12.88
CA SER A 240 -29.56 -7.61 13.18
C SER A 240 -29.69 -7.45 14.69
N ILE A 241 -29.62 -6.21 15.17
CA ILE A 241 -29.62 -5.86 16.59
C ILE A 241 -30.70 -4.81 16.82
N ASP A 242 -31.63 -5.07 17.74
CA ASP A 242 -32.67 -4.09 18.11
C ASP A 242 -32.04 -2.93 18.90
N VAL A 243 -32.30 -1.70 18.48
CA VAL A 243 -31.70 -0.48 19.06
C VAL A 243 -32.72 0.56 19.47
N GLY A 244 -33.99 0.41 19.08
CA GLY A 244 -35.07 1.33 19.42
C GLY A 244 -35.60 2.09 18.21
N ARG A 245 -36.66 2.88 18.44
CA ARG A 245 -37.53 3.42 17.39
C ARG A 245 -36.83 4.41 16.47
N TYR A 246 -36.90 4.12 15.18
CA TYR A 246 -36.38 4.96 14.09
C TYR A 246 -34.89 5.31 14.23
N PRO A 247 -33.98 4.31 14.14
CA PRO A 247 -32.54 4.57 14.12
C PRO A 247 -32.18 5.40 12.89
N TYR A 248 -31.37 6.45 13.09
CA TYR A 248 -31.14 7.49 12.10
C TYR A 248 -29.68 7.60 11.67
N ASP A 249 -28.76 7.79 12.63
CA ASP A 249 -27.33 7.99 12.36
C ASP A 249 -26.45 7.11 13.26
N LEU A 250 -25.20 6.93 12.84
CA LEU A 250 -24.22 6.04 13.46
C LEU A 250 -22.90 6.77 13.72
N ALA A 251 -22.24 6.47 14.84
CA ALA A 251 -20.87 6.91 15.10
C ALA A 251 -19.99 5.75 15.58
N VAL A 252 -18.76 5.64 15.06
CA VAL A 252 -17.79 4.66 15.54
C VAL A 252 -17.19 5.13 16.86
N ILE A 253 -17.26 4.30 17.89
CA ILE A 253 -16.55 4.53 19.16
C ILE A 253 -15.20 3.81 19.13
N ASN A 254 -15.21 2.53 18.71
CA ASN A 254 -14.02 1.71 18.52
C ASN A 254 -14.31 0.57 17.52
N ASN A 255 -13.40 -0.40 17.38
CA ASN A 255 -13.48 -1.49 16.39
C ASN A 255 -14.80 -2.29 16.44
N ASN A 256 -15.40 -2.42 17.62
CA ASN A 256 -16.53 -3.33 17.87
C ASN A 256 -17.70 -2.64 18.56
N THR A 257 -17.65 -1.31 18.71
CA THR A 257 -18.70 -0.54 19.37
C THR A 257 -19.08 0.67 18.51
N VAL A 258 -20.38 0.80 18.28
CA VAL A 258 -20.98 1.95 17.60
C VAL A 258 -22.03 2.61 18.48
N ALA A 259 -22.22 3.91 18.34
CA ALA A 259 -23.36 4.61 18.87
C ALA A 259 -24.42 4.78 17.78
N VAL A 260 -25.70 4.68 18.14
CA VAL A 260 -26.84 4.77 17.22
C VAL A 260 -27.81 5.81 17.75
N SER A 261 -28.15 6.83 16.96
CA SER A 261 -29.20 7.77 17.33
C SER A 261 -30.57 7.22 16.94
N CYS A 262 -31.51 7.15 17.87
CA CYS A 262 -32.86 6.64 17.66
C CYS A 262 -33.86 7.77 17.80
N ARG A 263 -34.34 8.27 16.65
CA ARG A 263 -35.07 9.54 16.54
C ARG A 263 -36.28 9.61 17.45
N ASP A 264 -37.15 8.61 17.43
CA ASP A 264 -38.40 8.66 18.21
C ASP A 264 -38.30 7.94 19.55
N SER A 265 -37.32 7.05 19.71
CA SER A 265 -36.89 6.62 21.04
C SER A 265 -36.11 7.69 21.81
N ARG A 266 -35.82 8.84 21.18
CA ARG A 266 -35.15 10.00 21.79
C ARG A 266 -33.89 9.62 22.56
N SER A 267 -33.11 8.69 22.01
CA SER A 267 -31.97 8.10 22.71
C SER A 267 -30.80 7.84 21.79
N ILE A 268 -29.62 7.72 22.40
CA ILE A 268 -28.44 7.14 21.79
C ILE A 268 -28.23 5.76 22.38
N ASN A 269 -28.07 4.74 21.54
CA ASN A 269 -27.80 3.37 21.95
C ASN A 269 -26.35 2.99 21.61
N ILE A 270 -25.62 2.51 22.61
CA ILE A 270 -24.24 2.04 22.46
C ILE A 270 -24.27 0.55 22.21
N VAL A 271 -23.93 0.15 20.99
CA VAL A 271 -24.08 -1.22 20.49
C VAL A 271 -22.73 -1.89 20.36
N ASN A 272 -22.57 -3.05 20.99
CA ASN A 272 -21.45 -3.94 20.72
C ASN A 272 -21.82 -4.87 19.57
N ILE A 273 -21.20 -4.67 18.40
CA ILE A 273 -21.56 -5.37 17.17
C ILE A 273 -21.05 -6.81 17.11
N ASP A 274 -20.05 -7.17 17.92
CA ASP A 274 -19.55 -8.55 18.00
C ASP A 274 -20.48 -9.41 18.87
N LYS A 275 -20.96 -8.83 19.96
CA LYS A 275 -21.86 -9.51 20.91
C LYS A 275 -23.32 -9.43 20.48
N GLY A 276 -23.66 -8.54 19.55
CA GLY A 276 -25.03 -8.36 19.08
C GLY A 276 -25.95 -7.73 20.14
N VAL A 277 -25.42 -6.89 21.04
CA VAL A 277 -26.18 -6.35 22.17
C VAL A 277 -26.03 -4.83 22.31
N VAL A 278 -27.09 -4.18 22.79
CA VAL A 278 -27.05 -2.80 23.29
C VAL A 278 -26.45 -2.83 24.69
N SER A 279 -25.28 -2.23 24.83
CA SER A 279 -24.57 -2.10 26.12
C SER A 279 -25.08 -0.93 26.96
N GLN A 280 -25.68 0.08 26.33
CA GLN A 280 -26.18 1.25 27.03
C GLN A 280 -27.22 2.02 26.21
N ASN A 281 -28.21 2.57 26.89
CA ASN A 281 -29.19 3.52 26.34
C ASN A 281 -29.02 4.87 27.06
N ILE A 282 -28.93 5.95 26.29
CA ILE A 282 -28.76 7.32 26.78
C ILE A 282 -29.95 8.14 26.32
N ASP A 283 -30.79 8.61 27.24
CA ASP A 283 -31.89 9.53 26.92
C ASP A 283 -31.33 10.91 26.56
N VAL A 284 -31.74 11.43 25.40
CA VAL A 284 -31.31 12.75 24.91
C VAL A 284 -32.37 13.85 25.10
N GLY A 285 -33.52 13.52 25.68
CA GLY A 285 -34.60 14.46 26.02
C GLY A 285 -35.38 15.01 24.83
N GLY A 286 -35.10 14.57 23.61
CA GLY A 286 -35.75 15.05 22.39
C GLY A 286 -35.46 14.21 21.16
N ARG A 287 -36.13 14.50 20.04
CA ARG A 287 -35.84 13.78 18.79
C ARG A 287 -34.41 14.06 18.34
N CYS A 288 -33.62 13.02 18.16
CA CYS A 288 -32.24 13.09 17.72
C CYS A 288 -32.05 12.71 16.25
N HIS A 289 -31.02 13.28 15.64
CA HIS A 289 -30.65 13.06 14.24
C HIS A 289 -29.16 12.75 14.12
N GLY A 290 -28.38 13.70 13.61
CA GLY A 290 -26.94 13.55 13.39
C GLY A 290 -26.20 13.19 14.66
N LEU A 291 -25.24 12.28 14.55
CA LEU A 291 -24.48 11.73 15.66
C LEU A 291 -22.99 11.69 15.31
N SER A 292 -22.15 12.10 16.24
CA SER A 292 -20.70 12.00 16.11
C SER A 292 -20.06 11.65 17.44
N TYR A 293 -18.92 10.98 17.39
CA TYR A 293 -18.10 10.66 18.56
C TYR A 293 -16.73 11.32 18.42
N TYR A 294 -16.34 12.13 19.39
CA TYR A 294 -15.07 12.87 19.38
C TYR A 294 -14.60 13.19 20.80
N ASN A 295 -13.31 13.01 21.09
CA ASN A 295 -12.71 13.24 22.41
C ASN A 295 -13.54 12.66 23.57
N ASP A 296 -13.84 11.36 23.47
CA ASP A 296 -14.62 10.57 24.45
C ASP A 296 -16.02 11.10 24.77
N LYS A 297 -16.60 11.85 23.83
CA LYS A 297 -17.94 12.43 23.93
C LYS A 297 -18.76 12.15 22.69
N LEU A 298 -20.04 11.90 22.92
CA LEU A 298 -21.07 11.84 21.90
C LEU A 298 -21.63 13.23 21.70
N TYR A 299 -21.74 13.66 20.44
CA TYR A 299 -22.40 14.89 20.03
C TYR A 299 -23.60 14.52 19.20
N VAL A 300 -24.78 14.99 19.61
CA VAL A 300 -26.04 14.66 18.94
C VAL A 300 -26.80 15.92 18.60
N LEU A 301 -27.32 15.97 17.38
CA LEU A 301 -28.24 17.01 16.95
C LEU A 301 -29.64 16.67 17.45
N VAL A 302 -30.15 17.49 18.35
CA VAL A 302 -31.50 17.37 18.92
C VAL A 302 -32.44 18.38 18.26
N GLN A 303 -33.73 18.08 18.25
CA GLN A 303 -34.79 18.96 17.76
C GLN A 303 -34.58 20.41 18.23
N ASN A 304 -34.86 21.38 17.33
CA ASN A 304 -34.53 22.82 17.45
C ASN A 304 -33.07 23.20 17.12
N LYS A 305 -32.33 22.32 16.43
CA LYS A 305 -30.95 22.57 15.95
C LYS A 305 -29.97 22.82 17.10
N GLU A 306 -30.16 22.12 18.21
CA GLU A 306 -29.26 22.17 19.35
C GLU A 306 -28.30 20.97 19.29
N ILE A 307 -27.09 21.17 19.78
CA ILE A 307 -26.12 20.09 19.93
C ILE A 307 -25.99 19.81 21.41
N HIS A 308 -26.31 18.57 21.79
CA HIS A 308 -26.12 18.07 23.13
C HIS A 308 -24.89 17.18 23.13
N SER A 309 -24.09 17.26 24.19
CA SER A 309 -22.97 16.35 24.37
C SER A 309 -23.16 15.47 25.60
N PHE A 310 -22.80 14.20 25.44
CA PHE A 310 -22.89 13.16 26.47
C PHE A 310 -21.56 12.45 26.59
N ASN A 311 -21.18 12.08 27.81
CA ASN A 311 -20.15 11.07 28.00
C ASN A 311 -20.70 9.68 27.66
N LEU A 312 -19.82 8.71 27.44
CA LEU A 312 -20.26 7.34 27.21
C LEU A 312 -21.08 6.77 28.37
N ASP A 313 -20.84 7.18 29.63
CA ASP A 313 -21.64 6.77 30.80
C ASP A 313 -23.05 7.41 30.87
N GLY A 314 -23.45 8.14 29.82
CA GLY A 314 -24.78 8.73 29.70
C GLY A 314 -24.93 10.07 30.42
N LYS A 315 -23.90 10.54 31.13
CA LYS A 315 -23.95 11.85 31.78
C LYS A 315 -23.98 12.95 30.74
N PHE A 316 -24.99 13.80 30.85
CA PHE A 316 -25.10 15.03 30.10
C PHE A 316 -23.95 15.97 30.45
N VAL A 317 -23.22 16.43 29.44
CA VAL A 317 -22.05 17.31 29.62
C VAL A 317 -22.44 18.75 29.36
N LYS A 318 -23.04 19.03 28.19
CA LYS A 318 -23.30 20.41 27.79
C LYS A 318 -24.37 20.52 26.69
N LYS A 319 -25.16 21.60 26.77
CA LYS A 319 -25.98 22.12 25.68
C LYS A 319 -25.21 23.23 24.97
N SER A 320 -25.13 23.13 23.66
CA SER A 320 -24.47 24.11 22.82
C SER A 320 -25.40 24.56 21.71
N GLY A 321 -25.65 25.87 21.61
CA GLY A 321 -26.22 26.45 20.41
C GLY A 321 -25.26 26.29 19.23
N PHE A 322 -25.76 26.43 18.00
CA PHE A 322 -24.97 26.24 16.76
C PHE A 322 -23.68 27.10 16.70
N THR A 323 -23.56 28.15 17.52
CA THR A 323 -22.37 29.00 17.68
C THR A 323 -21.19 28.31 18.38
N PHE A 324 -21.37 27.19 19.07
CA PHE A 324 -20.28 26.47 19.75
C PHE A 324 -19.36 25.70 18.79
N LEU A 325 -19.87 25.26 17.63
CA LEU A 325 -19.07 24.55 16.62
C LEU A 325 -17.95 25.39 16.02
N GLN A 326 -18.02 26.73 16.10
CA GLN A 326 -16.95 27.62 15.62
C GLN A 326 -15.65 27.53 16.43
N LYS A 327 -15.69 27.02 17.67
CA LYS A 327 -14.50 26.94 18.55
C LYS A 327 -13.81 25.58 18.55
N MET A 328 -14.38 24.55 17.90
CA MET A 328 -13.76 23.22 17.82
C MET A 328 -12.97 22.98 16.53
N VAL A 329 -12.98 23.94 15.60
CA VAL A 329 -12.30 23.86 14.29
C VAL A 329 -11.15 24.89 14.18
N THR A 330 -10.75 25.48 15.31
CA THR A 330 -9.56 26.35 15.46
C THR A 330 -8.61 25.69 16.43
#